data_AF-A0AAJ0LK43-F1
#
_entry.id   AF-A0AAJ0LK43-F1
#
_cell.length_a   1.000
_cell.length_b   1.000
_cell.length_c   1.000
_cell.angle_alpha   90.00
_cell.angle_beta   90.00
_cell.angle_gamma   90.00
#
_symmetry.space_group_name_H-M   'P 1'
#
loop_
_entity.id
_entity.type
_entity.pdbx_description
1 polymer ?
#
loop_
_entity_poly.entity_id
_entity_poly.type
_entity_poly.pdbx_seq_one_letter_code
_entity_poly.pdbx_strand_id
1 'polypeptide(L)'
;MSLVKVSNLGKAYRSYRSEWQRIARWFFLPLKPSAEHWILNDVSFTIEAGEAIGIVGKNGAGKSTLLKMITGTLQPTQGEVRINGRISAILELGMGFNPELTGRQNVRHVAGLMGFSSEEIDRVMPEIEAFAEIGEYFDTHVRTYSSGMQMRIAFAVATAFRPDVLIVDEALSVGDAYFQAKCYTRIAEFKKQGTALILVSHSPGDVVKHCERAIMLKDGRVEMDGSARDVTNRYLDELFGKAPVLKAVSAEVEQQLSSKMLEGATDDFHTRPGYRKEEYRWGHTGATILDYLIVADGVQYPSQIESNSPVDFYFKVRFDQDYDSVVPGFLLKTLEGIFLYGTNSFLAGKSADTIRARAGDIKVFRFSVPMHLNAGHYLVSFGVSAGDPLHDLQPLDRRYDSVLLNVTRPMQFSGIVDMQSAFSECGKHLEVPSK
;
A
#
# COMPACT_ATOMS: atom_id res chain seq x y z
N MET A 1 -31.54 6.42 -1.24
CA MET A 1 -31.81 7.19 -0.01
C MET A 1 -30.50 7.22 0.75
N SER A 2 -29.99 8.41 1.08
CA SER A 2 -28.70 8.54 1.74
C SER A 2 -28.67 7.75 3.05
N LEU A 3 -27.75 6.80 3.11
CA LEU A 3 -27.55 5.91 4.25
C LEU A 3 -26.74 6.63 5.34
N VAL A 4 -25.78 7.45 4.94
CA VAL A 4 -25.06 8.40 5.80
C VAL A 4 -25.17 9.80 5.20
N LYS A 5 -25.47 10.79 6.04
CA LYS A 5 -25.44 12.21 5.68
C LYS A 5 -24.68 12.98 6.74
N VAL A 6 -23.57 13.60 6.32
CA VAL A 6 -22.74 14.50 7.11
C VAL A 6 -23.06 15.93 6.66
N SER A 7 -23.32 16.86 7.58
CA SER A 7 -23.73 18.23 7.23
C SER A 7 -23.10 19.27 8.14
N ASN A 8 -22.28 20.13 7.54
CA ASN A 8 -21.52 21.26 8.12
C ASN A 8 -20.72 20.86 9.37
N LEU A 9 -20.22 19.62 9.37
CA LEU A 9 -19.63 18.98 10.53
C LEU A 9 -18.30 19.65 10.87
N GLY A 10 -18.12 20.00 12.14
CA GLY A 10 -16.89 20.60 12.62
C GLY A 10 -16.56 20.19 14.05
N LYS A 11 -15.27 20.00 14.32
CA LYS A 11 -14.72 19.72 15.64
C LYS A 11 -13.63 20.71 15.98
N ALA A 12 -13.82 21.38 17.12
CA ALA A 12 -12.85 22.29 17.69
C ALA A 12 -12.56 21.96 19.16
N TYR A 13 -11.28 22.04 19.53
CA TYR A 13 -10.83 21.97 20.91
C TYR A 13 -10.54 23.39 21.42
N ARG A 14 -11.08 23.73 22.59
CA ARG A 14 -11.04 25.07 23.18
C ARG A 14 -10.18 25.07 24.43
N SER A 15 -9.20 25.95 24.50
CA SER A 15 -8.46 26.24 25.73
C SER A 15 -9.14 27.36 26.52
N TYR A 16 -8.95 27.36 27.83
CA TYR A 16 -9.36 28.43 28.74
C TYR A 16 -8.16 28.79 29.62
N ARG A 17 -8.10 30.03 30.13
CA ARG A 17 -6.99 30.47 31.00
C ARG A 17 -7.06 29.85 32.40
N SER A 18 -8.20 29.27 32.77
CA SER A 18 -8.41 28.60 34.06
C SER A 18 -9.51 27.54 33.94
N GLU A 19 -9.37 26.47 34.71
CA GLU A 19 -10.40 25.45 34.91
C GLU A 19 -11.73 26.03 35.42
N TRP A 20 -11.68 27.08 36.25
CA TRP A 20 -12.88 27.80 36.68
C TRP A 20 -13.63 28.48 35.53
N GLN A 21 -12.93 28.95 34.49
CA GLN A 21 -13.57 29.49 33.29
C GLN A 21 -14.21 28.37 32.43
N ARG A 22 -13.59 27.18 32.40
CA ARG A 22 -14.16 25.99 31.74
C ARG A 22 -15.45 25.56 32.43
N ILE A 23 -15.47 25.51 33.77
CA ILE A 23 -16.65 25.18 34.59
C ILE A 23 -17.74 26.26 34.46
N ALA A 24 -17.39 27.53 34.58
CA ALA A 24 -18.34 28.64 34.49
C ALA A 24 -19.12 28.67 33.17
N ARG A 25 -18.49 28.24 32.05
CA ARG A 25 -19.19 28.09 30.76
C ARG A 25 -20.29 27.02 30.78
N TRP A 26 -20.20 26.00 31.62
CA TRP A 26 -21.24 24.98 31.77
C TRP A 26 -22.52 25.57 32.38
N PHE A 27 -22.39 26.66 33.15
CA PHE A 27 -23.48 27.47 33.71
C PHE A 27 -23.89 28.64 32.79
N PHE A 28 -23.74 28.47 31.46
CA PHE A 28 -24.16 29.43 30.42
C PHE A 28 -23.52 30.84 30.47
N LEU A 29 -22.48 31.05 31.27
CA LEU A 29 -21.75 32.32 31.27
C LEU A 29 -21.04 32.55 29.91
N PRO A 30 -21.16 33.74 29.29
CA PRO A 30 -20.62 34.02 27.95
C PRO A 30 -19.10 34.28 27.98
N LEU A 31 -18.34 33.26 28.35
CA LEU A 31 -16.88 33.28 28.39
C LEU A 31 -16.28 32.86 27.05
N LYS A 32 -15.49 33.76 26.44
CA LYS A 32 -14.72 33.45 25.23
C LYS A 32 -13.55 32.52 25.58
N PRO A 33 -13.30 31.45 24.79
CA PRO A 33 -12.12 30.61 24.96
C PRO A 33 -10.84 31.42 24.66
N SER A 34 -9.71 31.04 25.25
CA SER A 34 -8.43 31.72 25.03
C SER A 34 -7.79 31.38 23.70
N ALA A 35 -8.02 30.17 23.19
CA ALA A 35 -7.72 29.75 21.84
C ALA A 35 -8.71 28.65 21.42
N GLU A 36 -8.94 28.52 20.12
CA GLU A 36 -9.75 27.46 19.54
C GLU A 36 -8.98 26.81 18.39
N HIS A 37 -8.67 25.51 18.52
CA HIS A 37 -8.03 24.73 17.48
C HIS A 37 -9.09 23.89 16.77
N TRP A 38 -9.35 24.21 15.51
CA TRP A 38 -10.21 23.43 14.64
C TRP A 38 -9.43 22.22 14.09
N ILE A 39 -10.04 21.04 14.12
CA ILE A 39 -9.48 19.79 13.57
C ILE A 39 -10.26 19.38 12.31
N LEU A 40 -11.56 19.63 12.32
CA LEU A 40 -12.44 19.54 11.15
C LEU A 40 -13.34 20.77 11.16
N ASN A 41 -13.60 21.38 10.00
CA ASN A 41 -14.46 22.54 9.87
C ASN A 41 -15.20 22.49 8.54
N ASP A 42 -16.53 22.59 8.59
CA ASP A 42 -17.40 22.67 7.41
C ASP A 42 -17.28 21.46 6.46
N VAL A 43 -17.32 20.25 7.03
CA VAL A 43 -17.32 18.99 6.28
C VAL A 43 -18.76 18.55 6.00
N SER A 44 -19.08 18.35 4.72
CA SER A 44 -20.41 17.96 4.24
C SER A 44 -20.30 16.94 3.10
N PHE A 45 -20.97 15.79 3.23
CA PHE A 45 -21.07 14.76 2.18
C PHE A 45 -22.20 13.78 2.48
N THR A 46 -22.59 12.98 1.49
CA THR A 46 -23.58 11.90 1.59
C THR A 46 -23.05 10.60 1.01
N ILE A 47 -23.48 9.48 1.59
CA ILE A 47 -23.19 8.12 1.13
C ILE A 47 -24.52 7.40 0.90
N GLU A 48 -24.71 6.80 -0.27
CA GLU A 48 -25.87 5.97 -0.61
C GLU A 48 -25.62 4.49 -0.27
N ALA A 49 -26.69 3.68 -0.25
CA ALA A 49 -26.58 2.24 -0.01
C ALA A 49 -25.78 1.53 -1.14
N GLY A 50 -24.85 0.67 -0.76
CA GLY A 50 -23.95 -0.04 -1.69
C GLY A 50 -22.78 0.77 -2.25
N GLU A 51 -22.66 2.06 -1.90
CA GLU A 51 -21.54 2.91 -2.31
C GLU A 51 -20.28 2.60 -1.45
N ALA A 52 -19.11 2.50 -2.08
CA ALA A 52 -17.83 2.46 -1.35
C ALA A 52 -17.06 3.77 -1.54
N ILE A 53 -16.79 4.46 -0.43
CA ILE A 53 -16.03 5.71 -0.39
C ILE A 53 -14.67 5.51 0.30
N GLY A 54 -13.63 6.10 -0.27
CA GLY A 54 -12.32 6.25 0.38
C GLY A 54 -12.19 7.60 1.09
N ILE A 55 -11.53 7.66 2.25
CA ILE A 55 -11.14 8.93 2.89
C ILE A 55 -9.62 9.02 2.92
N VAL A 56 -9.07 9.93 2.12
CA VAL A 56 -7.62 10.16 1.97
C VAL A 56 -7.21 11.52 2.54
N GLY A 57 -5.93 11.69 2.82
CA GLY A 57 -5.39 12.93 3.40
C GLY A 57 -4.18 12.69 4.29
N LYS A 58 -3.34 13.73 4.42
CA LYS A 58 -2.11 13.74 5.20
C LYS A 58 -2.35 13.38 6.68
N ASN A 59 -1.29 13.01 7.38
CA ASN A 59 -1.34 12.86 8.85
C ASN A 59 -1.75 14.21 9.46
N GLY A 60 -2.69 14.17 10.42
CA GLY A 60 -3.28 15.38 11.01
C GLY A 60 -4.46 15.99 10.24
N ALA A 61 -4.81 15.54 9.02
CA ALA A 61 -5.92 16.10 8.23
C ALA A 61 -7.34 15.85 8.80
N GLY A 62 -7.46 15.18 9.95
CA GLY A 62 -8.72 14.97 10.67
C GLY A 62 -9.44 13.64 10.40
N LYS A 63 -8.91 12.74 9.54
CA LYS A 63 -9.54 11.46 9.15
C LYS A 63 -10.16 10.69 10.34
N SER A 64 -9.36 10.29 11.32
CA SER A 64 -9.84 9.53 12.48
C SER A 64 -10.79 10.33 13.39
N THR A 65 -10.74 11.67 13.38
CA THR A 65 -11.70 12.52 14.10
C THR A 65 -13.06 12.53 13.40
N LEU A 66 -13.07 12.51 12.06
CA LEU A 66 -14.30 12.39 11.27
C LEU A 66 -14.96 11.03 11.52
N LEU A 67 -14.18 9.94 11.47
CA LEU A 67 -14.68 8.59 11.75
C LEU A 67 -15.30 8.47 13.15
N LYS A 68 -14.67 9.03 14.19
CA LYS A 68 -15.22 9.03 15.56
C LYS A 68 -16.52 9.85 15.69
N MET A 69 -16.72 10.87 14.87
CA MET A 69 -18.02 11.57 14.80
C MET A 69 -19.07 10.78 14.02
N ILE A 70 -18.68 10.04 12.97
CA ILE A 70 -19.60 9.16 12.22
C ILE A 70 -20.05 7.97 13.07
N THR A 71 -19.16 7.37 13.87
CA THR A 71 -19.53 6.30 14.81
C THR A 71 -20.19 6.78 16.10
N GLY A 72 -20.31 8.10 16.30
CA GLY A 72 -20.91 8.69 17.50
C GLY A 72 -20.05 8.63 18.78
N THR A 73 -18.82 8.09 18.71
CA THR A 73 -17.90 8.05 19.86
C THR A 73 -17.31 9.43 20.21
N LEU A 74 -17.42 10.40 19.30
CA LEU A 74 -17.08 11.80 19.52
C LEU A 74 -18.23 12.72 19.11
N GLN A 75 -18.69 13.56 20.03
CA GLN A 75 -19.68 14.60 19.72
C GLN A 75 -19.04 15.75 18.90
N PRO A 76 -19.69 16.24 17.83
CA PRO A 76 -19.22 17.40 17.07
C PRO A 76 -19.29 18.70 17.90
N THR A 77 -18.56 19.73 17.46
CA THR A 77 -18.71 21.10 17.98
C THR A 77 -19.79 21.87 17.21
N GLN A 78 -20.00 21.54 15.93
CA GLN A 78 -21.05 22.07 15.06
C GLN A 78 -21.43 21.06 13.97
N GLY A 79 -22.59 21.26 13.35
CA GLY A 79 -23.12 20.36 12.33
C GLY A 79 -23.71 19.07 12.92
N GLU A 80 -24.10 18.15 12.04
CA GLU A 80 -24.70 16.87 12.42
C GLU A 80 -24.25 15.73 11.51
N VAL A 81 -24.34 14.50 12.03
CA VAL A 81 -24.28 13.26 11.25
C VAL A 81 -25.60 12.54 11.43
N ARG A 82 -26.24 12.15 10.33
CA ARG A 82 -27.43 11.29 10.32
C ARG A 82 -27.08 9.98 9.64
N ILE A 83 -27.42 8.87 10.28
CA ILE A 83 -27.22 7.52 9.75
C ILE A 83 -28.55 6.77 9.80
N ASN A 84 -28.86 6.08 8.70
CA ASN A 84 -30.02 5.20 8.57
C ASN A 84 -29.51 3.75 8.56
N GLY A 85 -29.76 2.98 9.62
CA GLY A 85 -29.32 1.58 9.74
C GLY A 85 -28.16 1.37 10.73
N ARG A 86 -27.63 0.15 10.77
CA ARG A 86 -26.57 -0.29 11.70
C ARG A 86 -25.18 -0.01 11.12
N ILE A 87 -24.34 0.71 11.88
CA ILE A 87 -22.90 0.80 11.63
C ILE A 87 -22.18 -0.39 12.28
N SER A 88 -21.25 -1.01 11.55
CA SER A 88 -20.14 -1.78 12.11
C SER A 88 -18.84 -1.06 11.77
N ALA A 89 -17.92 -0.92 12.73
CA ALA A 89 -16.74 -0.07 12.58
C ALA A 89 -15.49 -0.76 13.12
N ILE A 90 -14.56 -1.12 12.23
CA ILE A 90 -13.29 -1.79 12.52
C ILE A 90 -12.19 -0.73 12.68
N LEU A 91 -12.47 0.30 13.48
CA LEU A 91 -11.59 1.46 13.71
C LEU A 91 -10.55 1.21 14.80
N GLU A 92 -10.94 0.45 15.82
CA GLU A 92 -10.16 0.28 17.04
C GLU A 92 -10.18 -1.22 17.38
N LEU A 93 -9.30 -1.97 16.71
CA LEU A 93 -9.18 -3.44 16.80
C LEU A 93 -9.15 -3.91 18.26
N GLY A 94 -10.00 -4.89 18.57
CA GLY A 94 -10.09 -5.46 19.91
C GLY A 94 -10.82 -4.60 20.95
N MET A 95 -11.49 -3.49 20.56
CA MET A 95 -12.38 -2.79 21.49
C MET A 95 -13.50 -3.72 21.99
N GLY A 96 -13.51 -3.94 23.31
CA GLY A 96 -14.41 -4.89 23.97
C GLY A 96 -13.84 -6.31 24.12
N PHE A 97 -12.63 -6.62 23.63
CA PHE A 97 -11.95 -7.85 24.03
C PHE A 97 -11.37 -7.73 25.44
N ASN A 98 -11.70 -8.71 26.28
CA ASN A 98 -11.08 -8.93 27.57
C ASN A 98 -9.96 -9.99 27.41
N PRO A 99 -8.69 -9.65 27.72
CA PRO A 99 -7.56 -10.57 27.58
C PRO A 99 -7.68 -11.86 28.42
N GLU A 100 -8.44 -11.83 29.51
CA GLU A 100 -8.69 -12.98 30.41
C GLU A 100 -9.89 -13.84 29.98
N LEU A 101 -10.58 -13.49 28.90
CA LEU A 101 -11.61 -14.34 28.29
C LEU A 101 -11.03 -15.12 27.10
N THR A 102 -11.61 -16.28 26.79
CA THR A 102 -11.27 -17.03 25.57
C THR A 102 -11.73 -16.31 24.31
N GLY A 103 -11.24 -16.70 23.13
CA GLY A 103 -11.77 -16.22 21.85
C GLY A 103 -13.29 -16.36 21.76
N ARG A 104 -13.82 -17.57 22.01
CA ARG A 104 -15.26 -17.87 22.03
C ARG A 104 -16.05 -17.02 23.03
N GLN A 105 -15.50 -16.74 24.22
CA GLN A 105 -16.13 -15.87 25.22
C GLN A 105 -16.10 -14.40 24.77
N ASN A 106 -15.01 -13.94 24.16
CA ASN A 106 -14.88 -12.59 23.61
C ASN A 106 -15.81 -12.34 22.42
N VAL A 107 -16.04 -13.35 21.56
CA VAL A 107 -17.07 -13.31 20.51
C VAL A 107 -18.44 -13.01 21.12
N ARG A 108 -18.85 -13.76 22.16
CA ARG A 108 -20.13 -13.52 22.86
C ARG A 108 -20.17 -12.14 23.52
N HIS A 109 -19.07 -11.71 24.14
CA HIS A 109 -19.01 -10.42 24.81
C HIS A 109 -19.16 -9.25 23.83
N VAL A 110 -18.37 -9.22 22.76
CA VAL A 110 -18.39 -8.14 21.76
C VAL A 110 -19.68 -8.14 20.95
N ALA A 111 -20.19 -9.29 20.51
CA ALA A 111 -21.47 -9.34 19.81
C ALA A 111 -22.64 -8.93 20.73
N GLY A 112 -22.58 -9.24 22.02
CA GLY A 112 -23.53 -8.72 23.01
C GLY A 112 -23.46 -7.20 23.16
N LEU A 113 -22.26 -6.60 23.16
CA LEU A 113 -22.06 -5.14 23.14
C LEU A 113 -22.57 -4.50 21.84
N MET A 114 -22.57 -5.22 20.72
CA MET A 114 -23.19 -4.82 19.45
C MET A 114 -24.73 -4.98 19.43
N GLY A 115 -25.33 -5.45 20.52
CA GLY A 115 -26.77 -5.58 20.70
C GLY A 115 -27.39 -6.84 20.11
N PHE A 116 -26.62 -7.91 19.88
CA PHE A 116 -27.13 -9.22 19.46
C PHE A 116 -27.50 -10.10 20.67
N SER A 117 -28.54 -10.92 20.52
CA SER A 117 -28.95 -11.87 21.56
C SER A 117 -28.03 -13.10 21.60
N SER A 118 -27.97 -13.81 22.73
CA SER A 118 -27.21 -15.06 22.83
C SER A 118 -27.61 -16.09 21.78
N GLU A 119 -28.89 -16.14 21.41
CA GLU A 119 -29.44 -17.05 20.40
C GLU A 119 -29.02 -16.68 18.98
N GLU A 120 -28.90 -15.39 18.67
CA GLU A 120 -28.35 -14.92 17.40
C GLU A 120 -26.85 -15.24 17.31
N ILE A 121 -26.12 -15.00 18.41
CA ILE A 121 -24.67 -15.23 18.50
C ILE A 121 -24.32 -16.71 18.37
N ASP A 122 -25.02 -17.59 19.08
CA ASP A 122 -24.74 -19.03 19.03
C ASP A 122 -25.06 -19.64 17.65
N ARG A 123 -25.97 -19.04 16.86
CA ARG A 123 -26.21 -19.44 15.45
C ARG A 123 -25.06 -19.10 14.52
N VAL A 124 -24.41 -17.94 14.69
CA VAL A 124 -23.30 -17.50 13.83
C VAL A 124 -21.92 -17.93 14.36
N MET A 125 -21.83 -18.41 15.60
CA MET A 125 -20.58 -18.85 16.23
C MET A 125 -19.73 -19.81 15.36
N PRO A 126 -20.30 -20.83 14.69
CA PRO A 126 -19.50 -21.72 13.82
C PRO A 126 -18.95 -21.01 12.59
N GLU A 127 -19.67 -20.01 12.06
CA GLU A 127 -19.20 -19.20 10.94
C GLU A 127 -18.05 -18.29 11.35
N ILE A 128 -18.13 -17.66 12.53
CA ILE A 128 -17.08 -16.82 13.10
C ILE A 128 -15.78 -17.61 13.29
N GLU A 129 -15.89 -18.81 13.86
CA GLU A 129 -14.78 -19.74 14.09
C GLU A 129 -14.12 -20.18 12.77
N ALA A 130 -14.93 -20.59 11.78
CA ALA A 130 -14.47 -20.95 10.44
C ALA A 130 -13.95 -19.75 9.62
N PHE A 131 -14.42 -18.53 9.88
CA PHE A 131 -13.90 -17.33 9.22
C PHE A 131 -12.53 -16.96 9.78
N ALA A 132 -12.35 -16.94 11.10
CA ALA A 132 -11.11 -16.53 11.76
C ALA A 132 -9.94 -17.49 11.51
N GLU A 133 -10.21 -18.80 11.36
CA GLU A 133 -9.21 -19.86 11.10
C GLU A 133 -8.05 -19.91 12.11
N ILE A 134 -8.29 -19.60 13.38
CA ILE A 134 -7.24 -19.66 14.42
C ILE A 134 -7.13 -21.03 15.12
N GLY A 135 -7.94 -22.01 14.71
CA GLY A 135 -7.91 -23.38 15.24
C GLY A 135 -8.16 -23.46 16.76
N GLU A 136 -7.46 -24.36 17.44
CA GLU A 136 -7.60 -24.62 18.89
C GLU A 136 -7.43 -23.37 19.76
N TYR A 137 -6.74 -22.33 19.28
CA TYR A 137 -6.59 -21.07 20.01
C TYR A 137 -7.93 -20.38 20.29
N PHE A 138 -9.00 -20.67 19.55
CA PHE A 138 -10.33 -20.07 19.73
C PHE A 138 -10.92 -20.30 21.14
N ASP A 139 -10.56 -21.41 21.79
CA ASP A 139 -10.94 -21.71 23.17
C ASP A 139 -9.81 -21.43 24.19
N THR A 140 -8.74 -20.75 23.78
CA THR A 140 -7.69 -20.21 24.66
C THR A 140 -7.84 -18.70 24.90
N HIS A 141 -7.19 -18.18 25.93
CA HIS A 141 -7.34 -16.79 26.41
C HIS A 141 -6.71 -15.78 25.44
N VAL A 142 -7.40 -14.68 25.13
CA VAL A 142 -6.97 -13.69 24.11
C VAL A 142 -5.60 -13.06 24.42
N ARG A 143 -5.16 -13.04 25.70
CA ARG A 143 -3.80 -12.62 26.09
C ARG A 143 -2.66 -13.45 25.50
N THR A 144 -2.91 -14.63 24.93
CA THR A 144 -1.89 -15.46 24.26
C THR A 144 -1.82 -15.22 22.75
N TYR A 145 -2.72 -14.41 22.19
CA TYR A 145 -2.86 -14.24 20.74
C TYR A 145 -1.82 -13.28 20.16
N SER A 146 -1.42 -13.52 18.91
CA SER A 146 -0.77 -12.51 18.09
C SER A 146 -1.77 -11.41 17.67
N SER A 147 -1.26 -10.24 17.26
CA SER A 147 -2.08 -9.16 16.69
C SER A 147 -2.91 -9.63 15.49
N GLY A 148 -2.34 -10.47 14.61
CA GLY A 148 -3.05 -11.07 13.48
C GLY A 148 -4.19 -12.00 13.91
N MET A 149 -4.03 -12.80 14.97
CA MET A 149 -5.12 -13.63 15.52
C MET A 149 -6.24 -12.79 16.14
N GLN A 150 -5.88 -11.73 16.89
CA GLN A 150 -6.86 -10.80 17.46
C GLN A 150 -7.64 -10.09 16.34
N MET A 151 -6.96 -9.62 15.30
CA MET A 151 -7.58 -9.04 14.11
C MET A 151 -8.50 -10.03 13.40
N ARG A 152 -8.07 -11.29 13.23
CA ARG A 152 -8.87 -12.35 12.58
C ARG A 152 -10.22 -12.55 13.26
N ILE A 153 -10.27 -12.67 14.59
CA ILE A 153 -11.55 -12.74 15.32
C ILE A 153 -12.29 -11.41 15.27
N ALA A 154 -11.63 -10.27 15.50
CA ALA A 154 -12.29 -8.97 15.54
C ALA A 154 -13.04 -8.69 14.21
N PHE A 155 -12.41 -8.99 13.07
CA PHE A 155 -13.06 -8.93 11.77
C PHE A 155 -14.20 -9.96 11.64
N ALA A 156 -13.94 -11.23 11.98
CA ALA A 156 -14.95 -12.29 11.91
C ALA A 156 -16.24 -11.94 12.67
N VAL A 157 -16.13 -11.40 13.89
CA VAL A 157 -17.26 -10.93 14.70
C VAL A 157 -17.93 -9.71 14.08
N ALA A 158 -17.15 -8.68 13.72
CA ALA A 158 -17.67 -7.45 13.13
C ALA A 158 -18.37 -7.65 11.77
N THR A 159 -18.10 -8.77 11.09
CA THR A 159 -18.73 -9.19 9.82
C THR A 159 -19.54 -10.48 9.92
N ALA A 160 -19.85 -10.97 11.13
CA ALA A 160 -20.75 -12.12 11.32
C ALA A 160 -22.20 -11.75 10.96
N PHE A 161 -22.55 -10.49 11.20
CA PHE A 161 -23.82 -9.90 10.84
C PHE A 161 -23.56 -8.78 9.84
N ARG A 162 -24.27 -8.80 8.71
CA ARG A 162 -24.15 -7.77 7.67
C ARG A 162 -24.60 -6.41 8.20
N PRO A 163 -23.73 -5.38 8.27
CA PRO A 163 -24.13 -4.04 8.63
C PRO A 163 -24.75 -3.30 7.43
N ASP A 164 -25.42 -2.19 7.68
CA ASP A 164 -25.84 -1.27 6.63
C ASP A 164 -24.65 -0.38 6.22
N VAL A 165 -23.85 0.07 7.19
CA VAL A 165 -22.60 0.82 6.97
C VAL A 165 -21.44 0.06 7.59
N LEU A 166 -20.44 -0.31 6.80
CA LEU A 166 -19.18 -0.87 7.27
C LEU A 166 -18.07 0.19 7.20
N ILE A 167 -17.41 0.46 8.32
CA ILE A 167 -16.25 1.35 8.38
C ILE A 167 -15.01 0.51 8.60
N VAL A 168 -14.00 0.69 7.74
CA VAL A 168 -12.73 -0.03 7.74
C VAL A 168 -11.61 0.99 7.83
N ASP A 169 -10.83 0.93 8.91
CA ASP A 169 -9.57 1.65 9.02
C ASP A 169 -8.41 0.75 8.58
N GLU A 170 -7.19 1.30 8.62
CA GLU A 170 -5.93 0.64 8.23
C GLU A 170 -5.61 -0.64 9.00
N ALA A 171 -6.38 -0.92 10.06
CA ALA A 171 -6.55 -2.20 10.74
C ALA A 171 -6.52 -3.45 9.84
N LEU A 172 -7.01 -3.39 8.59
CA LEU A 172 -6.93 -4.53 7.67
C LEU A 172 -5.50 -4.94 7.28
N SER A 173 -4.51 -4.06 7.44
CA SER A 173 -3.10 -4.36 7.12
C SER A 173 -2.41 -5.33 8.09
N VAL A 174 -3.00 -5.62 9.25
CA VAL A 174 -2.35 -6.36 10.37
C VAL A 174 -2.44 -7.90 10.21
N GLY A 175 -3.05 -8.38 9.12
CA GLY A 175 -3.15 -9.80 8.77
C GLY A 175 -2.29 -10.18 7.58
N ASP A 176 -2.08 -11.48 7.36
CA ASP A 176 -1.43 -12.00 6.15
C ASP A 176 -2.26 -11.75 4.88
N ALA A 177 -1.60 -11.75 3.71
CA ALA A 177 -2.21 -11.43 2.43
C ALA A 177 -3.38 -12.36 2.04
N TYR A 178 -3.36 -13.62 2.50
CA TYR A 178 -4.45 -14.57 2.26
C TYR A 178 -5.70 -14.17 3.07
N PHE A 179 -5.55 -13.86 4.36
CA PHE A 179 -6.65 -13.38 5.18
C PHE A 179 -7.17 -12.01 4.73
N GLN A 180 -6.29 -11.09 4.30
CA GLN A 180 -6.70 -9.82 3.70
C GLN A 180 -7.59 -10.03 2.46
N ALA A 181 -7.24 -10.96 1.57
CA ALA A 181 -8.07 -11.30 0.42
C ALA A 181 -9.43 -11.88 0.83
N LYS A 182 -9.48 -12.69 1.90
CA LYS A 182 -10.72 -13.22 2.50
C LYS A 182 -11.60 -12.09 3.07
N CYS A 183 -11.03 -11.13 3.78
CA CYS A 183 -11.72 -9.93 4.27
C CYS A 183 -12.32 -9.12 3.12
N TYR A 184 -11.54 -8.79 2.09
CA TYR A 184 -12.05 -8.03 0.93
C TYR A 184 -13.12 -8.78 0.13
N THR A 185 -13.06 -10.11 0.08
CA THR A 185 -14.12 -10.94 -0.52
C THR A 185 -15.45 -10.78 0.24
N ARG A 186 -15.43 -10.92 1.58
CA ARG A 186 -16.59 -10.69 2.45
C ARG A 186 -17.15 -9.28 2.33
N ILE A 187 -16.28 -8.26 2.24
CA ILE A 187 -16.68 -6.86 2.02
C ILE A 187 -17.38 -6.69 0.66
N ALA A 188 -16.86 -7.31 -0.40
CA ALA A 188 -17.46 -7.25 -1.73
C ALA A 188 -18.83 -7.94 -1.81
N GLU A 189 -19.04 -9.04 -1.05
CA GLU A 189 -20.34 -9.68 -0.89
C GLU A 189 -21.35 -8.77 -0.20
N PHE A 190 -20.95 -8.13 0.91
CA PHE A 190 -21.80 -7.17 1.62
C PHE A 190 -22.16 -5.96 0.75
N LYS A 191 -21.21 -5.43 -0.04
CA LYS A 191 -21.47 -4.34 -0.97
C LYS A 191 -22.52 -4.71 -2.03
N LYS A 192 -22.45 -5.93 -2.60
CA LYS A 192 -23.47 -6.46 -3.52
C LYS A 192 -24.87 -6.56 -2.88
N GLN A 193 -24.94 -6.70 -1.57
CA GLN A 193 -26.19 -6.73 -0.79
C GLN A 193 -26.65 -5.33 -0.33
N GLY A 194 -25.95 -4.26 -0.74
CA GLY A 194 -26.31 -2.86 -0.44
C GLY A 194 -25.66 -2.26 0.81
N THR A 195 -24.68 -2.93 1.43
CA THR A 195 -23.88 -2.34 2.51
C THR A 195 -22.98 -1.23 1.95
N ALA A 196 -23.04 -0.03 2.53
CA ALA A 196 -22.10 1.05 2.20
C ALA A 196 -20.75 0.81 2.91
N LEU A 197 -19.64 1.15 2.24
CA LEU A 197 -18.29 1.01 2.77
C LEU A 197 -17.64 2.39 2.94
N ILE A 198 -17.08 2.65 4.12
CA ILE A 198 -16.14 3.76 4.35
C ILE A 198 -14.77 3.13 4.59
N LEU A 199 -13.86 3.29 3.63
CA LEU A 199 -12.47 2.85 3.74
C LEU A 199 -11.57 4.04 4.07
N VAL A 200 -10.80 3.93 5.14
CA VAL A 200 -9.70 4.85 5.43
C VAL A 200 -8.40 4.11 5.22
N SER A 201 -7.56 4.66 4.36
CA SER A 201 -6.28 4.04 4.01
C SER A 201 -5.29 5.09 3.52
N HIS A 202 -4.06 4.97 4.01
CA HIS A 202 -2.88 5.63 3.47
C HIS A 202 -2.39 5.04 2.13
N SER A 203 -3.01 3.97 1.62
CA SER A 203 -2.72 3.35 0.32
C SER A 203 -3.65 3.87 -0.79
N PRO A 204 -3.13 4.70 -1.74
CA PRO A 204 -3.76 4.98 -3.03
C PRO A 204 -4.34 3.76 -3.75
N GLY A 205 -3.62 2.62 -3.71
CA GLY A 205 -4.00 1.41 -4.42
C GLY A 205 -5.28 0.78 -3.87
N ASP A 206 -5.42 0.72 -2.55
CA ASP A 206 -6.60 0.12 -1.92
C ASP A 206 -7.85 0.97 -2.14
N VAL A 207 -7.73 2.29 -2.04
CA VAL A 207 -8.82 3.23 -2.32
C VAL A 207 -9.30 3.10 -3.78
N VAL A 208 -8.38 3.08 -4.75
CA VAL A 208 -8.75 2.93 -6.18
C VAL A 208 -9.30 1.52 -6.50
N LYS A 209 -8.87 0.49 -5.79
CA LYS A 209 -9.28 -0.90 -6.01
C LYS A 209 -10.64 -1.24 -5.36
N HIS A 210 -10.96 -0.62 -4.23
CA HIS A 210 -12.11 -1.02 -3.40
C HIS A 210 -13.24 0.04 -3.32
N CYS A 211 -12.98 1.28 -3.73
CA CYS A 211 -13.95 2.39 -3.70
C CYS A 211 -14.22 2.97 -5.10
N GLU A 212 -15.47 3.32 -5.39
CA GLU A 212 -15.83 4.07 -6.61
C GLU A 212 -15.48 5.56 -6.49
N ARG A 213 -15.60 6.09 -5.28
CA ARG A 213 -15.49 7.52 -4.93
C ARG A 213 -14.50 7.70 -3.79
N ALA A 214 -13.90 8.87 -3.67
CA ALA A 214 -13.13 9.22 -2.48
C ALA A 214 -13.30 10.69 -2.09
N ILE A 215 -12.90 11.00 -0.86
CA ILE A 215 -12.92 12.33 -0.26
C ILE A 215 -11.50 12.63 0.26
N MET A 216 -10.88 13.67 -0.27
CA MET A 216 -9.59 14.18 0.22
C MET A 216 -9.83 15.21 1.31
N LEU A 217 -9.37 14.90 2.52
CA LEU A 217 -9.30 15.85 3.62
C LEU A 217 -7.95 16.57 3.64
N LYS A 218 -8.01 17.88 3.86
CA LYS A 218 -6.86 18.77 3.99
C LYS A 218 -7.18 19.88 4.98
N ASP A 219 -6.29 20.10 5.94
CA ASP A 219 -6.42 21.16 6.96
C ASP A 219 -7.80 21.20 7.64
N GLY A 220 -8.41 20.03 7.84
CA GLY A 220 -9.73 19.84 8.44
C GLY A 220 -10.93 20.08 7.53
N ARG A 221 -10.73 20.29 6.22
CA ARG A 221 -11.79 20.54 5.22
C ARG A 221 -11.78 19.46 4.14
N VAL A 222 -12.88 19.36 3.39
CA VAL A 222 -12.90 18.62 2.12
C VAL A 222 -12.23 19.48 1.05
N GLU A 223 -11.07 19.04 0.56
CA GLU A 223 -10.37 19.66 -0.58
C GLU A 223 -10.98 19.18 -1.91
N MET A 224 -11.36 17.90 -1.97
CA MET A 224 -11.88 17.27 -3.17
C MET A 224 -12.79 16.08 -2.80
N ASP A 225 -13.90 15.95 -3.52
CA ASP A 225 -14.83 14.81 -3.46
C ASP A 225 -15.17 14.45 -4.92
N GLY A 226 -15.00 13.18 -5.29
CA GLY A 226 -15.06 12.74 -6.68
C GLY A 226 -14.64 11.28 -6.85
N SER A 227 -14.28 10.88 -8.09
CA SER A 227 -13.86 9.49 -8.33
C SER A 227 -12.65 9.11 -7.47
N ALA A 228 -12.59 7.85 -7.03
CA ALA A 228 -11.49 7.36 -6.21
C ALA A 228 -10.12 7.55 -6.87
N ARG A 229 -10.07 7.55 -8.21
CA ARG A 229 -8.87 7.79 -9.02
C ARG A 229 -8.44 9.27 -8.97
N ASP A 230 -9.34 10.19 -9.26
CA ASP A 230 -9.00 11.62 -9.42
C ASP A 230 -8.61 12.26 -8.09
N VAL A 231 -9.31 11.89 -7.02
CA VAL A 231 -9.07 12.36 -5.65
C VAL A 231 -7.72 11.85 -5.14
N THR A 232 -7.42 10.57 -5.39
CA THR A 232 -6.13 9.96 -5.05
C THR A 232 -4.98 10.55 -5.86
N ASN A 233 -5.19 10.88 -7.14
CA ASN A 233 -4.22 11.63 -7.95
C ASN A 233 -3.93 13.02 -7.36
N ARG A 234 -4.97 13.78 -7.00
CA ARG A 234 -4.83 15.12 -6.40
C ARG A 234 -4.09 15.08 -5.05
N TYR A 235 -4.30 14.02 -4.27
CA TYR A 235 -3.57 13.73 -3.03
C TYR A 235 -2.09 13.44 -3.28
N LEU A 236 -1.76 12.63 -4.30
CA LEU A 236 -0.37 12.34 -4.70
C LEU A 236 0.36 13.58 -5.24
N ASP A 237 -0.29 14.37 -6.11
CA ASP A 237 0.27 15.62 -6.64
C ASP A 237 0.66 16.61 -5.51
N GLU A 238 -0.11 16.64 -4.43
CA GLU A 238 0.16 17.47 -3.25
C GLU A 238 1.29 16.95 -2.35
N LEU A 239 1.61 15.65 -2.44
CA LEU A 239 2.75 15.09 -1.74
C LEU A 239 4.08 15.34 -2.47
N PHE A 240 4.07 15.49 -3.81
CA PHE A 240 5.30 15.29 -4.61
C PHE A 240 5.72 16.37 -5.64
N GLY A 241 4.88 17.33 -6.06
CA GLY A 241 5.35 18.47 -6.92
C GLY A 241 5.59 18.18 -8.43
N LYS A 242 6.26 19.09 -9.18
CA LYS A 242 6.38 19.04 -10.68
C LYS A 242 7.68 19.63 -11.29
N ALA A 243 8.08 19.09 -12.47
CA ALA A 243 9.07 19.54 -13.51
C ALA A 243 10.57 19.20 -13.31
N PRO A 244 11.49 19.26 -14.32
CA PRO A 244 11.41 19.24 -15.81
C PRO A 244 12.29 18.12 -16.49
N VAL A 245 12.44 18.07 -17.83
CA VAL A 245 12.86 16.87 -18.63
C VAL A 245 14.30 16.87 -19.24
N LEU A 246 14.95 15.69 -19.40
CA LEU A 246 16.05 15.24 -20.34
C LEU A 246 17.42 14.87 -19.67
N LYS A 247 18.28 13.91 -20.12
CA LYS A 247 18.57 13.33 -21.48
C LYS A 247 19.50 12.06 -21.48
N ALA A 248 19.38 11.15 -22.49
CA ALA A 248 20.09 9.84 -22.58
C ALA A 248 21.60 9.81 -23.02
N VAL A 249 22.28 8.67 -22.78
CA VAL A 249 23.75 8.42 -22.78
C VAL A 249 24.29 7.70 -24.04
N SER A 250 25.61 7.76 -24.29
CA SER A 250 26.31 7.15 -25.44
C SER A 250 27.09 5.84 -25.14
N ALA A 251 27.17 4.96 -26.15
CA ALA A 251 27.66 3.57 -26.03
C ALA A 251 29.15 3.39 -25.67
N GLU A 252 30.03 4.36 -25.97
CA GLU A 252 31.48 4.25 -25.67
C GLU A 252 31.77 4.18 -24.15
N VAL A 253 30.91 4.81 -23.35
CA VAL A 253 31.00 4.82 -21.88
C VAL A 253 30.73 3.41 -21.33
N GLU A 254 29.84 2.64 -21.96
CA GLU A 254 29.39 1.32 -21.49
C GLU A 254 30.52 0.26 -21.51
N GLN A 255 31.39 0.30 -22.53
CA GLN A 255 32.54 -0.61 -22.62
C GLN A 255 33.60 -0.32 -21.55
N GLN A 256 33.82 0.95 -21.19
CA GLN A 256 34.77 1.32 -20.14
C GLN A 256 34.27 0.99 -18.72
N LEU A 257 32.95 1.03 -18.49
CA LEU A 257 32.34 0.66 -17.22
C LEU A 257 32.39 -0.85 -16.97
N SER A 258 31.99 -1.63 -17.97
CA SER A 258 31.94 -3.10 -17.88
C SER A 258 33.33 -3.73 -17.69
N SER A 259 34.35 -3.22 -18.39
CA SER A 259 35.74 -3.66 -18.23
C SER A 259 36.29 -3.42 -16.82
N LYS A 260 36.02 -2.23 -16.23
CA LYS A 260 36.40 -1.95 -14.83
C LYS A 260 35.69 -2.85 -13.81
N MET A 261 34.41 -3.16 -14.01
CA MET A 261 33.69 -4.03 -13.08
C MET A 261 34.25 -5.45 -13.05
N LEU A 262 34.77 -5.96 -14.18
CA LEU A 262 35.37 -7.30 -14.28
C LEU A 262 36.68 -7.45 -13.48
N GLU A 263 37.29 -6.35 -13.02
CA GLU A 263 38.47 -6.40 -12.15
C GLU A 263 38.10 -6.89 -10.73
N GLY A 264 38.87 -7.84 -10.22
CA GLY A 264 38.78 -8.33 -8.84
C GLY A 264 37.60 -9.28 -8.52
N ALA A 265 37.83 -10.15 -7.54
CA ALA A 265 36.89 -11.19 -7.08
C ALA A 265 36.30 -10.93 -5.67
N THR A 266 36.38 -9.69 -5.19
CA THR A 266 35.88 -9.21 -3.89
C THR A 266 34.35 -9.02 -3.88
N ASP A 267 33.66 -9.35 -2.78
CA ASP A 267 32.24 -9.01 -2.56
C ASP A 267 32.14 -7.57 -2.02
N ASP A 268 32.23 -6.61 -2.94
CA ASP A 268 32.16 -5.18 -2.66
C ASP A 268 30.72 -4.64 -2.66
N PHE A 269 29.72 -5.47 -2.99
CA PHE A 269 28.30 -5.11 -3.10
C PHE A 269 27.79 -4.28 -1.92
N HIS A 270 28.13 -4.71 -0.70
CA HIS A 270 27.69 -4.09 0.55
C HIS A 270 28.33 -2.71 0.83
N THR A 271 29.33 -2.31 0.03
CA THR A 271 30.00 -1.00 0.10
C THR A 271 29.38 0.03 -0.84
N ARG A 272 28.50 -0.39 -1.76
CA ARG A 272 28.00 0.46 -2.84
C ARG A 272 26.85 1.39 -2.40
N PRO A 273 26.76 2.63 -2.92
CA PRO A 273 25.71 3.57 -2.54
C PRO A 273 24.31 3.04 -2.89
N GLY A 274 23.39 3.11 -1.92
CA GLY A 274 22.04 2.56 -2.02
C GLY A 274 21.89 1.16 -1.41
N TYR A 275 22.98 0.49 -1.03
CA TYR A 275 22.92 -0.83 -0.37
C TYR A 275 22.08 -0.79 0.91
N ARG A 276 21.23 -1.81 1.09
CA ARG A 276 20.40 -2.01 2.29
C ARG A 276 20.93 -3.16 3.14
N LYS A 277 21.14 -2.90 4.44
CA LYS A 277 21.56 -3.94 5.41
C LYS A 277 20.46 -4.94 5.73
N GLU A 278 19.21 -4.59 5.44
CA GLU A 278 18.05 -5.45 5.63
C GLU A 278 17.79 -6.36 4.41
N GLU A 279 18.79 -6.58 3.53
CA GLU A 279 18.66 -7.51 2.42
C GLU A 279 18.33 -8.93 2.90
N TYR A 280 17.51 -9.65 2.14
CA TYR A 280 17.34 -11.08 2.32
C TYR A 280 18.15 -11.83 1.28
N ARG A 281 19.28 -12.41 1.68
CA ARG A 281 20.16 -13.20 0.81
C ARG A 281 19.90 -14.69 0.97
N TRP A 282 19.72 -15.40 -0.14
CA TRP A 282 19.37 -16.83 -0.16
C TRP A 282 19.96 -17.55 -1.37
N GLY A 283 20.31 -18.82 -1.18
CA GLY A 283 20.56 -19.75 -2.28
C GLY A 283 22.01 -19.87 -2.73
N HIS A 284 22.98 -19.46 -1.90
CA HIS A 284 24.44 -19.47 -2.12
C HIS A 284 25.05 -20.83 -2.50
N THR A 285 24.72 -21.38 -3.66
CA THR A 285 25.20 -22.68 -4.13
C THR A 285 25.76 -22.56 -5.53
N GLY A 286 27.09 -22.45 -5.61
CA GLY A 286 27.84 -22.53 -6.86
C GLY A 286 27.91 -21.25 -7.70
N ALA A 287 27.24 -20.16 -7.30
CA ALA A 287 27.54 -18.81 -7.77
C ALA A 287 27.49 -17.79 -6.61
N THR A 288 28.11 -16.64 -6.80
CA THR A 288 28.13 -15.52 -5.83
C THR A 288 27.98 -14.19 -6.56
N ILE A 289 26.95 -13.40 -6.22
CA ILE A 289 26.79 -12.00 -6.65
C ILE A 289 27.73 -11.14 -5.79
N LEU A 290 28.79 -10.64 -6.43
CA LEU A 290 29.90 -9.92 -5.79
C LEU A 290 29.72 -8.40 -5.75
N ASP A 291 29.05 -7.82 -6.74
CA ASP A 291 29.00 -6.37 -6.90
C ASP A 291 27.81 -5.93 -7.76
N TYR A 292 27.43 -4.67 -7.66
CA TYR A 292 26.47 -4.03 -8.57
C TYR A 292 26.90 -2.60 -8.91
N LEU A 293 26.44 -2.11 -10.05
CA LEU A 293 26.59 -0.72 -10.47
C LEU A 293 25.27 -0.26 -11.09
N ILE A 294 24.84 0.96 -10.76
CA ILE A 294 23.66 1.59 -11.33
C ILE A 294 24.12 2.83 -12.09
N VAL A 295 23.72 2.94 -13.35
CA VAL A 295 24.00 4.11 -14.18
C VAL A 295 22.69 4.65 -14.73
N ALA A 296 22.42 5.93 -14.48
CA ALA A 296 21.38 6.68 -15.17
C ALA A 296 22.00 7.98 -15.68
N ASP A 297 21.66 8.37 -16.91
CA ASP A 297 22.09 9.63 -17.53
C ASP A 297 23.62 9.89 -17.48
N GLY A 298 24.40 8.80 -17.49
CA GLY A 298 25.87 8.79 -17.50
C GLY A 298 26.52 8.89 -16.11
N VAL A 299 25.70 9.05 -15.07
CA VAL A 299 26.14 9.16 -13.68
C VAL A 299 26.12 7.78 -13.01
N GLN A 300 27.24 7.39 -12.38
CA GLN A 300 27.31 6.20 -11.54
C GLN A 300 26.67 6.48 -10.17
N TYR A 301 25.84 5.56 -9.69
CA TYR A 301 25.10 5.66 -8.43
C TYR A 301 24.38 7.01 -8.23
N PRO A 302 23.48 7.39 -9.16
CA PRO A 302 22.75 8.63 -9.06
C PRO A 302 21.89 8.65 -7.79
N SER A 303 21.96 9.73 -7.01
CA SER A 303 21.16 9.90 -5.78
C SER A 303 19.65 10.08 -6.04
N GLN A 304 19.31 10.42 -7.28
CA GLN A 304 17.97 10.60 -7.83
C GLN A 304 18.00 10.14 -9.29
N ILE A 305 17.05 9.31 -9.68
CA ILE A 305 16.84 8.84 -11.06
C ILE A 305 15.64 9.58 -11.64
N GLU A 306 15.70 10.04 -12.89
CA GLU A 306 14.57 10.72 -13.54
C GLU A 306 13.56 9.68 -14.08
N SER A 307 12.26 9.87 -13.85
CA SER A 307 11.21 9.03 -14.44
C SER A 307 11.26 9.14 -15.98
N ASN A 308 11.11 7.99 -16.64
CA ASN A 308 11.34 7.77 -18.07
C ASN A 308 12.79 7.89 -18.55
N SER A 309 13.79 8.11 -17.68
CA SER A 309 15.21 7.97 -18.07
C SER A 309 15.60 6.49 -18.25
N PRO A 310 16.54 6.16 -19.14
CA PRO A 310 17.12 4.82 -19.23
C PRO A 310 18.07 4.58 -18.05
N VAL A 311 17.85 3.49 -17.32
CA VAL A 311 18.69 3.08 -16.19
C VAL A 311 19.31 1.72 -16.48
N ASP A 312 20.63 1.66 -16.38
CA ASP A 312 21.40 0.44 -16.53
C ASP A 312 21.77 -0.14 -15.16
N PHE A 313 21.28 -1.35 -14.92
CA PHE A 313 21.61 -2.16 -13.77
C PHE A 313 22.64 -3.22 -14.15
N TYR A 314 23.86 -3.04 -13.68
CA TYR A 314 24.94 -4.01 -13.81
C TYR A 314 25.09 -4.80 -12.51
N PHE A 315 25.37 -6.10 -12.60
CA PHE A 315 25.83 -6.89 -11.45
C PHE A 315 26.88 -7.93 -11.84
N LYS A 316 27.88 -8.09 -10.97
CA LYS A 316 29.01 -9.01 -11.11
C LYS A 316 28.70 -10.33 -10.40
N VAL A 317 28.89 -11.44 -11.11
CA VAL A 317 28.70 -12.80 -10.58
C VAL A 317 29.97 -13.62 -10.80
N ARG A 318 30.47 -14.25 -9.74
CA ARG A 318 31.46 -15.33 -9.83
C ARG A 318 30.75 -16.67 -9.84
N PHE A 319 31.19 -17.60 -10.69
CA PHE A 319 30.70 -18.97 -10.73
C PHE A 319 31.75 -19.90 -10.13
N ASP A 320 31.34 -20.69 -9.15
CA ASP A 320 32.20 -21.64 -8.43
C ASP A 320 32.07 -23.08 -8.99
N GLN A 321 31.17 -23.29 -9.96
CA GLN A 321 30.89 -24.56 -10.65
C GLN A 321 30.63 -24.33 -12.14
N ASP A 322 30.63 -25.41 -12.92
CA ASP A 322 30.29 -25.41 -14.34
C ASP A 322 28.77 -25.40 -14.56
N TYR A 323 28.28 -24.50 -15.41
CA TYR A 323 26.89 -24.40 -15.81
C TYR A 323 26.74 -24.20 -17.31
N ASP A 324 26.01 -25.10 -17.98
CA ASP A 324 25.73 -24.96 -19.41
C ASP A 324 24.58 -23.99 -19.73
N SER A 325 23.81 -23.58 -18.72
CA SER A 325 22.77 -22.56 -18.80
C SER A 325 22.66 -21.79 -17.48
N VAL A 326 22.98 -20.49 -17.51
CA VAL A 326 22.76 -19.55 -16.40
C VAL A 326 21.78 -18.45 -16.78
N VAL A 327 20.91 -18.10 -15.85
CA VAL A 327 19.80 -17.18 -16.01
C VAL A 327 19.90 -16.10 -14.93
N PRO A 328 20.72 -15.06 -15.16
CA PRO A 328 20.68 -13.83 -14.36
C PRO A 328 19.32 -13.15 -14.50
N GLY A 329 18.85 -12.52 -13.42
CA GLY A 329 17.62 -11.76 -13.40
C GLY A 329 17.60 -10.66 -12.35
N PHE A 330 16.64 -9.77 -12.48
CA PHE A 330 16.42 -8.67 -11.53
C PHE A 330 14.94 -8.44 -11.29
N LEU A 331 14.64 -7.76 -10.20
CA LEU A 331 13.28 -7.47 -9.74
C LEU A 331 13.23 -6.06 -9.13
N LEU A 332 12.14 -5.35 -9.40
CA LEU A 332 11.76 -4.06 -8.84
C LEU A 332 10.46 -4.19 -8.03
N LYS A 333 10.47 -3.65 -6.82
CA LYS A 333 9.29 -3.51 -5.95
C LYS A 333 9.17 -2.08 -5.39
N THR A 334 8.02 -1.73 -4.82
CA THR A 334 7.91 -0.58 -3.90
C THR A 334 8.46 -0.93 -2.51
N LEU A 335 8.63 0.07 -1.63
CA LEU A 335 8.99 -0.16 -0.22
C LEU A 335 7.97 -1.03 0.53
N GLU A 336 6.70 -0.94 0.14
CA GLU A 336 5.58 -1.72 0.71
C GLU A 336 5.52 -3.16 0.16
N GLY A 337 6.49 -3.56 -0.67
CA GLY A 337 6.62 -4.92 -1.19
C GLY A 337 5.78 -5.22 -2.43
N ILE A 338 5.12 -4.22 -3.03
CA ILE A 338 4.36 -4.42 -4.28
C ILE A 338 5.34 -4.73 -5.42
N PHE A 339 5.20 -5.90 -6.04
CA PHE A 339 6.00 -6.31 -7.19
C PHE A 339 5.60 -5.47 -8.42
N LEU A 340 6.57 -4.79 -9.05
CA LEU A 340 6.33 -3.88 -10.17
C LEU A 340 6.79 -4.45 -11.49
N TYR A 341 8.02 -4.95 -11.52
CA TYR A 341 8.63 -5.51 -12.72
C TYR A 341 9.70 -6.51 -12.33
N GLY A 342 9.73 -7.67 -12.98
CA GLY A 342 10.78 -8.66 -12.81
C GLY A 342 11.02 -9.38 -14.12
N THR A 343 12.29 -9.61 -14.46
CA THR A 343 12.66 -10.31 -15.68
C THR A 343 14.02 -10.99 -15.51
N ASN A 344 14.41 -11.77 -16.50
CA ASN A 344 15.69 -12.47 -16.55
C ASN A 344 16.25 -12.44 -17.97
N SER A 345 17.48 -12.92 -18.18
CA SER A 345 18.13 -12.94 -19.49
C SER A 345 17.31 -13.65 -20.57
N PHE A 346 16.57 -14.71 -20.21
CA PHE A 346 15.74 -15.48 -21.13
C PHE A 346 14.47 -14.72 -21.55
N LEU A 347 13.81 -14.04 -20.62
CA LEU A 347 12.59 -13.25 -20.89
C LEU A 347 12.87 -11.89 -21.54
N ALA A 348 14.04 -11.29 -21.26
CA ALA A 348 14.45 -10.00 -21.83
C ALA A 348 15.22 -10.14 -23.16
N GLY A 349 15.87 -11.29 -23.40
CA GLY A 349 16.62 -11.56 -24.63
C GLY A 349 15.72 -11.87 -25.82
N LYS A 350 16.04 -11.33 -26.99
CA LYS A 350 15.36 -11.67 -28.26
C LYS A 350 15.86 -12.96 -28.92
N SER A 351 16.81 -13.64 -28.28
CA SER A 351 17.46 -14.87 -28.76
C SER A 351 17.58 -15.87 -27.62
N ALA A 352 17.43 -17.16 -27.91
CA ALA A 352 17.58 -18.26 -26.94
C ALA A 352 19.05 -18.58 -26.62
N ASP A 353 19.91 -17.56 -26.56
CA ASP A 353 21.35 -17.71 -26.39
C ASP A 353 21.66 -18.17 -24.96
N THR A 354 22.00 -19.45 -24.83
CA THR A 354 22.27 -20.08 -23.55
C THR A 354 23.59 -19.58 -22.97
N ILE A 355 23.52 -18.82 -21.87
CA ILE A 355 24.73 -18.29 -21.22
C ILE A 355 25.43 -19.44 -20.50
N ARG A 356 26.66 -19.75 -20.92
CA ARG A 356 27.52 -20.74 -20.26
C ARG A 356 28.45 -20.07 -19.26
N ALA A 357 28.64 -20.73 -18.12
CA ALA A 357 29.67 -20.40 -17.14
C ALA A 357 30.51 -21.64 -16.83
N ARG A 358 31.77 -21.41 -16.46
CA ARG A 358 32.70 -22.41 -15.95
C ARG A 358 33.21 -22.03 -14.57
N ALA A 359 33.67 -23.01 -13.79
CA ALA A 359 34.20 -22.78 -12.46
C ALA A 359 35.39 -21.79 -12.52
N GLY A 360 35.29 -20.70 -11.75
CA GLY A 360 36.23 -19.58 -11.76
C GLY A 360 35.82 -18.41 -12.67
N ASP A 361 34.80 -18.55 -13.53
CA ASP A 361 34.32 -17.44 -14.37
C ASP A 361 33.79 -16.29 -13.51
N ILE A 362 34.16 -15.06 -13.88
CA ILE A 362 33.50 -13.84 -13.44
C ILE A 362 32.80 -13.23 -14.67
N LYS A 363 31.50 -12.96 -14.55
CA LYS A 363 30.70 -12.32 -15.60
C LYS A 363 29.95 -11.12 -15.02
N VAL A 364 29.76 -10.09 -15.84
CA VAL A 364 28.94 -8.93 -15.52
C VAL A 364 27.71 -8.96 -16.42
N PHE A 365 26.53 -8.89 -15.82
CA PHE A 365 25.25 -8.85 -16.53
C PHE A 365 24.66 -7.45 -16.45
N ARG A 366 24.02 -6.98 -17.53
CA ARG A 366 23.36 -5.67 -17.63
C ARG A 366 21.88 -5.87 -17.95
N PHE A 367 21.02 -5.17 -17.23
CA PHE A 367 19.64 -4.90 -17.65
C PHE A 367 19.48 -3.40 -17.89
N SER A 368 19.15 -3.01 -19.11
CA SER A 368 18.76 -1.64 -19.44
C SER A 368 17.24 -1.52 -19.31
N VAL A 369 16.79 -0.62 -18.45
CA VAL A 369 15.39 -0.50 -18.04
C VAL A 369 14.96 0.94 -18.25
N PRO A 370 13.97 1.22 -19.11
CA PRO A 370 13.37 2.55 -19.16
C PRO A 370 12.59 2.74 -17.86
N MET A 371 12.99 3.71 -17.03
CA MET A 371 12.48 3.88 -15.68
C MET A 371 11.12 4.57 -15.68
N HIS A 372 10.12 3.92 -16.29
CA HIS A 372 8.72 4.35 -16.31
C HIS A 372 8.07 4.29 -14.93
N LEU A 373 8.81 4.41 -13.83
CA LEU A 373 8.26 4.44 -12.48
C LEU A 373 7.97 5.88 -12.06
N ASN A 374 6.93 6.06 -11.25
CA ASN A 374 6.58 7.35 -10.65
C ASN A 374 7.68 7.84 -9.68
N ALA A 375 7.56 9.06 -9.14
CA ALA A 375 8.39 9.47 -8.02
C ALA A 375 8.14 8.55 -6.82
N GLY A 376 9.22 8.12 -6.17
CA GLY A 376 9.13 7.23 -5.02
C GLY A 376 10.41 6.46 -4.76
N HIS A 377 10.34 5.64 -3.71
CA HIS A 377 11.41 4.74 -3.30
C HIS A 377 11.10 3.32 -3.75
N TYR A 378 12.09 2.69 -4.37
CA TYR A 378 11.93 1.37 -4.98
C TYR A 378 13.07 0.45 -4.55
N LEU A 379 12.76 -0.84 -4.46
CA LEU A 379 13.67 -1.89 -4.01
C LEU A 379 14.09 -2.74 -5.20
N VAL A 380 15.40 -2.84 -5.43
CA VAL A 380 15.98 -3.74 -6.42
C VAL A 380 16.39 -5.04 -5.75
N SER A 381 16.12 -6.15 -6.42
CA SER A 381 16.72 -7.44 -6.11
C SER A 381 17.50 -7.96 -7.30
N PHE A 382 18.63 -8.62 -7.05
CA PHE A 382 19.40 -9.33 -8.06
C PHE A 382 19.36 -10.83 -7.79
N GLY A 383 19.41 -11.64 -8.84
CA GLY A 383 19.46 -13.09 -8.73
C GLY A 383 20.15 -13.74 -9.92
N VAL A 384 20.67 -14.94 -9.68
CA VAL A 384 21.14 -15.84 -10.72
C VAL A 384 20.62 -17.25 -10.43
N SER A 385 20.12 -17.90 -11.47
CA SER A 385 19.71 -19.30 -11.47
C SER A 385 20.49 -20.07 -12.54
N ALA A 386 20.44 -21.39 -12.52
CA ALA A 386 20.87 -22.26 -13.63
C ALA A 386 19.83 -23.34 -13.93
N GLY A 387 19.91 -23.93 -15.12
CA GLY A 387 18.97 -24.94 -15.60
C GLY A 387 18.20 -24.53 -16.86
N ASP A 388 17.08 -25.19 -17.11
CA ASP A 388 16.20 -24.92 -18.24
C ASP A 388 15.21 -23.79 -17.89
N PRO A 389 15.25 -22.62 -18.58
CA PRO A 389 14.36 -21.51 -18.32
C PRO A 389 12.85 -21.82 -18.43
N LEU A 390 12.48 -22.90 -19.12
CA LEU A 390 11.09 -23.30 -19.37
C LEU A 390 10.59 -24.39 -18.41
N HIS A 391 11.48 -25.16 -17.76
CA HIS A 391 11.11 -26.36 -17.01
C HIS A 391 11.64 -26.41 -15.57
N ASP A 392 12.92 -26.08 -15.35
CA ASP A 392 13.55 -26.19 -14.03
C ASP A 392 14.71 -25.19 -13.88
N LEU A 393 14.57 -24.27 -12.91
CA LEU A 393 15.55 -23.24 -12.60
C LEU A 393 15.98 -23.31 -11.14
N GLN A 394 17.15 -23.90 -10.91
CA GLN A 394 17.82 -23.92 -9.62
C GLN A 394 18.38 -22.52 -9.30
N PRO A 395 17.99 -21.86 -8.19
CA PRO A 395 18.62 -20.61 -7.76
C PRO A 395 20.07 -20.86 -7.27
N LEU A 396 21.01 -20.01 -7.67
CA LEU A 396 22.44 -20.11 -7.30
C LEU A 396 22.95 -18.98 -6.38
N ASP A 397 22.33 -17.79 -6.45
CA ASP A 397 22.42 -16.71 -5.46
C ASP A 397 21.28 -15.71 -5.70
N ARG A 398 20.70 -15.14 -4.65
CA ARG A 398 19.67 -14.09 -4.73
C ARG A 398 19.85 -13.11 -3.57
N ARG A 399 19.90 -11.81 -3.90
CA ARG A 399 19.98 -10.68 -2.96
C ARG A 399 18.71 -9.85 -3.05
N TYR A 400 17.70 -10.20 -2.25
CA TYR A 400 16.40 -9.53 -2.27
C TYR A 400 16.41 -8.21 -1.54
N ASP A 401 15.71 -7.23 -2.13
CA ASP A 401 15.42 -5.91 -1.58
C ASP A 401 16.69 -5.16 -1.12
N SER A 402 17.79 -5.44 -1.84
CA SER A 402 19.18 -5.22 -1.45
C SER A 402 19.73 -3.85 -1.84
N VAL A 403 19.06 -3.16 -2.77
CA VAL A 403 19.39 -1.78 -3.15
C VAL A 403 18.15 -0.90 -3.14
N LEU A 404 18.27 0.26 -2.52
CA LEU A 404 17.28 1.32 -2.51
C LEU A 404 17.52 2.28 -3.69
N LEU A 405 16.50 2.41 -4.55
CA LEU A 405 16.41 3.45 -5.57
C LEU A 405 15.55 4.61 -5.09
N ASN A 406 15.87 5.79 -5.60
CA ASN A 406 15.09 7.00 -5.45
C ASN A 406 14.75 7.54 -6.84
N VAL A 407 13.52 7.34 -7.30
CA VAL A 407 13.04 7.87 -8.58
C VAL A 407 12.33 9.18 -8.32
N THR A 408 12.55 10.15 -9.21
CA THR A 408 12.05 11.51 -9.18
C THR A 408 11.29 11.80 -10.48
N ARG A 409 10.37 12.76 -10.45
CA ARG A 409 9.33 12.86 -11.49
C ARG A 409 9.31 14.21 -12.21
N PRO A 410 9.67 14.24 -13.50
CA PRO A 410 9.41 15.39 -14.36
C PRO A 410 8.02 15.33 -15.02
N MET A 411 7.50 14.13 -15.31
CA MET A 411 6.35 13.88 -16.20
C MET A 411 5.13 13.39 -15.44
N GLN A 412 3.95 13.98 -15.71
CA GLN A 412 2.71 13.72 -14.96
C GLN A 412 1.87 12.60 -15.59
N PHE A 413 1.67 11.52 -14.82
CA PHE A 413 0.72 10.44 -15.11
C PHE A 413 0.10 9.91 -13.80
N SER A 414 -0.80 8.94 -13.87
CA SER A 414 -1.46 8.34 -12.70
C SER A 414 -1.07 6.88 -12.54
N GLY A 415 -0.77 6.45 -11.31
CA GLY A 415 -0.35 5.08 -10.99
C GLY A 415 1.17 4.96 -10.74
N ILE A 416 1.65 3.71 -10.67
CA ILE A 416 3.07 3.42 -10.38
C ILE A 416 3.92 3.43 -11.66
N VAL A 417 3.32 3.08 -12.81
CA VAL A 417 4.01 2.93 -14.11
C VAL A 417 3.48 3.94 -15.14
N ASP A 418 4.38 4.57 -15.89
CA ASP A 418 4.05 5.37 -17.07
C ASP A 418 3.76 4.45 -18.26
N MET A 419 2.54 4.55 -18.79
CA MET A 419 2.10 3.81 -19.96
C MET A 419 2.33 4.60 -21.27
N GLN A 420 3.01 5.75 -21.20
CA GLN A 420 3.38 6.60 -22.33
C GLN A 420 2.19 6.98 -23.24
N SER A 421 1.07 7.34 -22.62
CA SER A 421 -0.17 7.65 -23.35
C SER A 421 -0.03 8.83 -24.30
N ALA A 422 -0.21 8.60 -25.60
CA ALA A 422 -0.36 9.65 -26.59
C ALA A 422 -1.81 10.16 -26.65
N PHE A 423 -1.99 11.48 -26.82
CA PHE A 423 -3.28 12.12 -27.04
C PHE A 423 -3.29 12.85 -28.39
N SER A 424 -4.39 12.74 -29.12
CA SER A 424 -4.63 13.47 -30.36
C SER A 424 -6.12 13.80 -30.48
N GLU A 425 -6.45 15.02 -30.92
CA GLU A 425 -7.83 15.42 -31.17
C GLU A 425 -8.25 14.96 -32.59
N CYS A 426 -9.16 13.99 -32.66
CA CYS A 426 -9.74 13.56 -33.93
C CYS A 426 -10.81 14.55 -34.40
N GLY A 427 -10.56 15.26 -35.51
CA GLY A 427 -11.52 16.18 -36.12
C GLY A 427 -12.81 15.50 -36.62
N LYS A 428 -13.85 16.30 -36.88
CA LYS A 428 -15.24 15.87 -37.19
C LYS A 428 -15.45 15.04 -38.48
N HIS A 429 -14.40 14.67 -39.21
CA HIS A 429 -14.47 13.72 -40.32
C HIS A 429 -13.52 12.55 -40.08
N LEU A 430 -14.03 11.53 -39.38
CA LEU A 430 -13.52 10.17 -39.50
C LEU A 430 -13.92 9.63 -40.87
N GLU A 431 -13.09 9.89 -41.89
CA GLU A 431 -13.13 9.08 -43.10
C GLU A 431 -12.68 7.66 -42.72
N VAL A 432 -13.68 6.80 -42.50
CA VAL A 432 -13.45 5.36 -42.34
C VAL A 432 -12.84 4.87 -43.66
N PRO A 433 -11.65 4.24 -43.66
CA PRO A 433 -11.06 3.73 -44.89
C PRO A 433 -12.01 2.74 -45.55
N SER A 434 -12.40 3.04 -46.79
CA SER A 434 -13.14 2.10 -47.63
C SER A 434 -12.29 0.85 -47.86
N LYS A 435 -12.92 -0.32 -47.68
CA LYS A 435 -12.34 -1.67 -47.70
C LYS A 435 -11.32 -1.94 -48.81
#